data_AF-A0A920N0K5-F1
#
_entry.id   AF-A0A920N0K5-F1
#
_cell.length_a   1.000
_cell.length_b   1.000
_cell.length_c   1.000
_cell.angle_alpha   90.00
_cell.angle_beta   90.00
_cell.angle_gamma   90.00
#
_symmetry.space_group_name_H-M   'P 1'
#
loop_
_entity.id
_entity.type
_entity.pdbx_description
1 polymer ?
#
loop_
_entity_poly.entity_id
_entity_poly.type
_entity_poly.pdbx_seq_one_letter_code
_entity_poly.pdbx_strand_id
1 'polypeptide(L)'
;MSDRPRIAAIVTEYFDGSHADVIVTKYLKGFPTDDGFQVPRVDLVSMYIDQPTERDIGHAMAREYDVPVFPSILTALTLGGEELAVDGVLLIGEHGEYAWNEKEQQLFPRKYFLEQICGVMATSGRSVPVFNDKHLSYNWHDAKWMYDRMSGLEAPLMAGSSLPVCWRKPWLEHDPDGTIEEAVAIGFSGLEIYGFHTLEVLQCMVERRAGGETGVAAVTCLEGDDVWKAAEQGAWSRDLAEAAWPQSKTSPRAGSRTTAANRPCIDRIPRRTRGAR
;
A
#
# COMPACT_ATOMS: atom_id res chain seq x y z
N MET A 1 26.30 23.18 -4.60
CA MET A 1 25.37 22.58 -3.63
C MET A 1 25.14 21.16 -4.10
N SER A 2 25.26 20.16 -3.22
CA SER A 2 24.95 18.77 -3.59
C SER A 2 23.51 18.74 -4.10
N ASP A 3 23.30 18.40 -5.37
CA ASP A 3 21.99 18.43 -6.04
C ASP A 3 21.16 17.22 -5.56
N ARG A 4 20.64 17.34 -4.33
CA ARG A 4 19.80 16.30 -3.72
C ARG A 4 18.46 16.28 -4.46
N PRO A 5 17.94 15.10 -4.83
CA PRO A 5 16.66 15.03 -5.52
C PRO A 5 15.56 15.70 -4.70
N ARG A 6 14.74 16.49 -5.38
CA ARG A 6 13.67 17.27 -4.75
C ARG A 6 12.38 16.46 -4.85
N ILE A 7 11.59 16.36 -3.79
CA ILE A 7 10.32 15.62 -3.82
C ILE A 7 9.16 16.49 -3.36
N ALA A 8 7.96 16.17 -3.85
CA ALA A 8 6.70 16.73 -3.36
C ALA A 8 5.92 15.66 -2.58
N ALA A 9 5.18 16.07 -1.55
CA ALA A 9 4.19 15.22 -0.90
C ALA A 9 2.77 15.71 -1.21
N ILE A 10 1.94 14.80 -1.73
CA ILE A 10 0.55 15.03 -2.07
C ILE A 10 -0.28 14.15 -1.14
N VAL A 11 -0.95 14.77 -0.17
CA VAL A 11 -1.62 14.04 0.92
C VAL A 11 -3.08 14.46 1.07
N THR A 12 -3.92 13.55 1.54
CA THR A 12 -5.35 13.83 1.82
C THR A 12 -5.53 14.54 3.16
N GLU A 13 -5.08 13.93 4.26
CA GLU A 13 -5.13 14.51 5.62
C GLU A 13 -3.79 14.26 6.34
N TYR A 14 -3.36 15.20 7.20
CA TYR A 14 -2.08 15.10 7.93
C TYR A 14 -2.26 15.42 9.42
N PHE A 15 -2.53 14.39 10.22
CA PHE A 15 -2.63 14.45 11.68
C PHE A 15 -1.67 13.45 12.35
N ASP A 16 -1.53 13.53 13.67
CA ASP A 16 -0.68 12.62 14.46
C ASP A 16 -1.05 11.14 14.26
N GLY A 17 -0.09 10.31 13.85
CA GLY A 17 -0.31 8.89 13.56
C GLY A 17 -1.02 8.58 12.24
N SER A 18 -1.32 9.59 11.42
CA SER A 18 -1.80 9.39 10.05
C SER A 18 -0.72 8.78 9.15
N HIS A 19 -1.13 8.21 8.01
CA HIS A 19 -0.19 7.75 6.99
C HIS A 19 0.74 8.86 6.48
N ALA A 20 0.22 10.09 6.34
CA ALA A 20 1.05 11.24 6.00
C ALA A 20 2.11 11.51 7.07
N ASP A 21 1.76 11.41 8.36
CA ASP A 21 2.72 11.58 9.45
C ASP A 21 3.80 10.50 9.45
N VAL A 22 3.43 9.22 9.39
CA VAL A 22 4.43 8.15 9.49
C VAL A 22 5.37 8.07 8.28
N ILE A 23 5.01 8.68 7.14
CA ILE A 23 5.81 8.70 5.91
C ILE A 23 6.46 10.07 5.70
N VAL A 24 5.67 11.13 5.51
CA VAL A 24 6.16 12.48 5.15
C VAL A 24 7.03 13.06 6.25
N THR A 25 6.65 12.90 7.53
CA THR A 25 7.47 13.37 8.66
C THR A 25 8.87 12.74 8.64
N LYS A 26 9.04 11.52 8.12
CA LYS A 26 10.37 10.88 8.04
C LYS A 26 11.27 11.50 6.96
N TYR A 27 10.68 12.01 5.88
CA TYR A 27 11.43 12.77 4.88
C TYR A 27 11.80 14.19 5.34
N LEU A 28 11.20 14.67 6.42
CA LEU A 28 11.55 15.93 7.08
C LEU A 28 12.53 15.73 8.24
N LYS A 29 12.22 14.78 9.13
CA LYS A 29 12.93 14.55 10.40
C LYS A 29 14.00 13.47 10.33
N GLY A 30 14.00 12.61 9.31
CA GLY A 30 14.87 11.43 9.24
C GLY A 30 14.24 10.14 9.76
N PHE A 31 14.96 9.04 9.53
CA PHE A 31 14.51 7.68 9.72
C PHE A 31 15.28 7.04 10.90
N PRO A 32 14.62 6.75 12.04
CA PRO A 32 15.21 5.91 13.06
C PRO A 32 15.24 4.46 12.54
N THR A 33 16.43 3.84 12.53
CA THR A 33 16.64 2.46 12.09
C THR A 33 17.42 1.68 13.15
N ASP A 34 17.47 0.35 13.03
CA ASP A 34 18.24 -0.52 13.94
C ASP A 34 19.74 -0.15 13.94
N ASP A 35 20.26 0.30 12.81
CA ASP A 35 21.66 0.74 12.64
C ASP A 35 21.90 2.21 13.03
N GLY A 36 20.88 2.87 13.59
CA GLY A 36 20.92 4.26 14.03
C GLY A 36 20.06 5.19 13.17
N PHE A 37 20.32 6.48 13.28
CA PHE A 37 19.52 7.52 12.63
C PHE A 37 20.01 7.80 11.22
N GLN A 38 19.14 7.66 10.22
CA GLN A 38 19.43 7.96 8.82
C GLN A 38 18.78 9.28 8.41
N VAL A 39 19.59 10.22 7.92
CA VAL A 39 19.08 11.45 7.31
C VAL A 39 18.44 11.15 5.95
N PRO A 40 17.37 11.87 5.55
CA PRO A 40 16.81 11.72 4.22
C PRO A 40 17.87 11.98 3.15
N ARG A 41 17.78 11.29 2.00
CA ARG A 41 18.67 11.48 0.84
C ARG A 41 18.08 12.41 -0.22
N VAL A 42 16.90 12.95 0.05
CA VAL A 42 16.10 13.83 -0.81
C VAL A 42 15.60 15.01 0.02
N ASP A 43 15.18 16.07 -0.64
CA ASP A 43 14.63 17.25 0.01
C ASP A 43 13.13 17.34 -0.29
N LEU A 44 12.29 17.38 0.75
CA LEU A 44 10.87 17.67 0.58
C LEU A 44 10.70 19.16 0.36
N VAL A 45 10.32 19.57 -0.85
CA VAL A 45 10.33 20.98 -1.26
C VAL A 45 8.95 21.60 -1.40
N SER A 46 7.90 20.78 -1.32
CA SER A 46 6.52 21.24 -1.42
C SER A 46 5.54 20.20 -0.92
N MET A 47 4.39 20.68 -0.42
CA MET A 47 3.26 19.83 -0.07
C MET A 47 1.95 20.32 -0.67
N TYR A 48 1.03 19.40 -0.89
CA TYR A 48 -0.41 19.64 -1.04
C TYR A 48 -1.14 18.84 0.03
N ILE A 49 -2.09 19.47 0.72
CA ILE A 49 -2.94 18.85 1.74
C ILE A 49 -4.39 19.13 1.35
N ASP A 50 -5.16 18.07 1.03
CA ASP A 50 -6.52 18.18 0.51
C ASP A 50 -7.53 18.66 1.56
N GLN A 51 -7.48 18.05 2.75
CA GLN A 51 -8.46 18.23 3.82
C GLN A 51 -7.76 18.60 5.14
N PRO A 52 -7.25 19.83 5.29
CA PRO A 52 -6.77 20.27 6.60
C PRO A 52 -7.93 20.31 7.60
N THR A 53 -7.77 19.63 8.73
CA THR A 53 -8.74 19.59 9.83
C THR A 53 -8.17 20.28 11.07
N GLU A 54 -8.94 20.37 12.16
CA GLU A 54 -8.45 20.90 13.45
C GLU A 54 -7.28 20.10 14.03
N ARG A 55 -7.08 18.86 13.57
CA ARG A 55 -5.97 17.97 13.97
C ARG A 55 -4.76 18.10 13.05
N ASP A 56 -4.79 19.01 12.08
CA ASP A 56 -3.71 19.19 11.11
C ASP A 56 -2.39 19.55 11.82
N ILE A 57 -1.42 18.66 11.69
CA ILE A 57 -0.03 18.91 12.07
C ILE A 57 0.81 19.27 10.84
N GLY A 58 0.30 19.01 9.63
CA GLY A 58 1.01 19.19 8.37
C GLY A 58 1.47 20.62 8.14
N HIS A 59 0.62 21.62 8.38
CA HIS A 59 0.99 23.02 8.21
C HIS A 59 2.01 23.50 9.26
N ALA A 60 1.94 22.98 10.49
CA ALA A 60 2.93 23.30 11.52
C ALA A 60 4.29 22.70 11.15
N MET A 61 4.30 21.44 10.71
CA MET A 61 5.49 20.76 10.20
C MET A 61 6.08 21.49 8.99
N ALA A 62 5.24 21.89 8.03
CA ALA A 62 5.64 22.66 6.86
C ALA A 62 6.41 23.94 7.23
N ARG A 63 5.90 24.69 8.21
CA ARG A 63 6.55 25.91 8.74
C ARG A 63 7.86 25.63 9.48
N GLU A 64 7.93 24.53 10.23
CA GLU A 64 9.15 24.15 10.98
C GLU A 64 10.32 23.84 10.04
N TYR A 65 10.05 23.25 8.87
CA TYR A 65 11.08 22.80 7.91
C TYR A 65 11.16 23.67 6.64
N ASP A 66 10.58 24.86 6.64
CA ASP A 66 10.56 25.79 5.49
C ASP A 66 10.03 25.14 4.18
N VAL A 67 9.03 24.27 4.30
CA VAL A 67 8.37 23.61 3.16
C VAL A 67 7.05 24.32 2.83
N PRO A 68 6.89 24.90 1.64
CA PRO A 68 5.63 25.53 1.25
C PRO A 68 4.50 24.49 1.05
N VAL A 69 3.31 24.81 1.56
CA VAL A 69 2.06 24.11 1.25
C VAL A 69 1.30 24.88 0.17
N PHE A 70 1.03 24.24 -0.95
CA PHE A 70 0.38 24.84 -2.11
C PHE A 70 -1.10 24.47 -2.18
N PRO A 71 -1.95 25.35 -2.78
CA PRO A 71 -3.39 25.12 -2.86
C PRO A 71 -3.80 24.11 -3.94
N SER A 72 -2.87 23.59 -4.74
CA SER A 72 -3.17 22.61 -5.79
C SER A 72 -1.98 21.68 -6.01
N ILE A 73 -2.26 20.47 -6.52
CA ILE A 73 -1.23 19.51 -6.93
C ILE A 73 -0.34 20.11 -8.03
N LEU A 74 -0.92 20.82 -9.00
CA LEU A 74 -0.17 21.51 -10.05
C LEU A 74 0.89 22.44 -9.45
N THR A 75 0.47 23.38 -8.60
CA THR A 75 1.39 24.38 -8.04
C THR A 75 2.37 23.79 -7.03
N ALA A 76 2.03 22.69 -6.35
CA ALA A 76 2.99 21.93 -5.56
C ALA A 76 4.11 21.34 -6.43
N LEU A 77 3.74 20.68 -7.53
CA LEU A 77 4.69 20.03 -8.43
C LEU A 77 5.55 21.01 -9.24
N THR A 78 5.05 22.22 -9.50
CA THR A 78 5.79 23.25 -10.24
C THR A 78 6.45 24.29 -9.34
N LEU A 79 6.27 24.20 -8.02
CA LEU A 79 6.69 25.23 -7.04
C LEU A 79 6.17 26.63 -7.40
N GLY A 80 4.94 26.69 -7.93
CA GLY A 80 4.30 27.92 -8.41
C GLY A 80 4.76 28.40 -9.79
N GLY A 81 5.70 27.70 -10.44
CA GLY A 81 6.11 27.96 -11.82
C GLY A 81 5.25 27.25 -12.86
N GLU A 82 5.75 27.21 -14.10
CA GLU A 82 5.06 26.60 -15.26
C GLU A 82 5.50 25.16 -15.55
N GLU A 83 6.70 24.76 -15.09
CA GLU A 83 7.30 23.46 -15.38
C GLU A 83 7.42 22.59 -14.13
N LEU A 84 7.49 21.26 -14.32
CA LEU A 84 7.68 20.30 -13.24
C LEU A 84 9.04 20.54 -12.54
N ALA A 85 9.00 20.88 -11.25
CA ALA A 85 10.17 21.35 -10.50
C ALA A 85 10.67 20.36 -9.42
N VAL A 86 10.08 19.16 -9.35
CA VAL A 86 10.42 18.08 -8.41
C VAL A 86 10.86 16.82 -9.16
N ASP A 87 11.67 15.98 -8.53
CA ASP A 87 12.28 14.74 -9.05
C ASP A 87 11.59 13.47 -8.54
N GLY A 88 10.55 13.60 -7.73
CA GLY A 88 9.71 12.49 -7.29
C GLY A 88 8.49 12.97 -6.52
N VAL A 89 7.50 12.08 -6.39
CA VAL A 89 6.24 12.40 -5.70
C VAL A 89 5.90 11.30 -4.68
N LEU A 90 5.61 11.72 -3.46
CA LEU A 90 4.93 10.90 -2.46
C LEU A 90 3.43 11.16 -2.56
N LEU A 91 2.66 10.16 -2.99
CA LEU A 91 1.21 10.21 -3.06
C LEU A 91 0.62 9.41 -1.90
N ILE A 92 0.12 10.11 -0.88
CA ILE A 92 -0.45 9.52 0.33
C ILE A 92 -1.97 9.78 0.36
N GLY A 93 -2.71 8.93 -0.36
CA GLY A 93 -4.17 9.00 -0.47
C GLY A 93 -4.88 8.18 0.59
N GLU A 94 -4.75 8.53 1.86
CA GLU A 94 -5.28 7.75 3.00
C GLU A 94 -5.75 8.67 4.13
N HIS A 95 -6.83 8.28 4.83
CA HIS A 95 -7.61 9.17 5.73
C HIS A 95 -8.33 10.32 5.01
N GLY A 96 -9.04 11.14 5.77
CA GLY A 96 -9.98 12.14 5.28
C GLY A 96 -11.41 11.62 5.13
N GLU A 97 -12.32 12.56 4.89
CA GLU A 97 -13.73 12.32 4.65
C GLU A 97 -13.95 12.11 3.15
N TYR A 98 -14.14 10.85 2.75
CA TYR A 98 -14.46 10.45 1.38
C TYR A 98 -15.67 9.52 1.40
N ALA A 99 -16.43 9.53 0.31
CA ALA A 99 -17.62 8.69 0.17
C ALA A 99 -17.28 7.20 0.26
N TRP A 100 -18.32 6.39 0.53
CA TRP A 100 -18.25 4.94 0.56
C TRP A 100 -19.14 4.36 -0.55
N ASN A 101 -18.73 3.24 -1.15
CA ASN A 101 -19.56 2.50 -2.09
C ASN A 101 -20.34 1.36 -1.42
N GLU A 102 -21.13 0.64 -2.21
CA GLU A 102 -21.95 -0.50 -1.78
C GLU A 102 -21.14 -1.73 -1.31
N LYS A 103 -19.82 -1.73 -1.57
CA LYS A 103 -18.88 -2.77 -1.13
C LYS A 103 -18.15 -2.40 0.16
N GLU A 104 -18.60 -1.33 0.84
CA GLU A 104 -17.96 -0.79 2.04
C GLU A 104 -16.49 -0.39 1.78
N GLN A 105 -16.19 0.08 0.57
CA GLN A 105 -14.88 0.63 0.24
C GLN A 105 -14.94 2.16 0.32
N GLN A 106 -13.99 2.75 1.03
CA GLN A 106 -13.81 4.21 1.04
C GLN A 106 -13.17 4.65 -0.28
N LEU A 107 -13.78 5.64 -0.92
CA LEU A 107 -13.41 6.11 -2.26
C LEU A 107 -12.26 7.11 -2.20
N PHE A 108 -11.11 6.66 -1.70
CA PHE A 108 -9.91 7.48 -1.61
C PHE A 108 -9.47 8.01 -2.99
N PRO A 109 -9.00 9.26 -3.07
CA PRO A 109 -8.81 9.97 -4.33
C PRO A 109 -7.48 9.61 -5.05
N ARG A 110 -6.90 8.43 -4.80
CA ARG A 110 -5.58 8.03 -5.31
C ARG A 110 -5.48 8.19 -6.84
N LYS A 111 -6.46 7.69 -7.59
CA LYS A 111 -6.52 7.87 -9.05
C LYS A 111 -6.65 9.34 -9.45
N TYR A 112 -7.49 10.11 -8.76
CA TYR A 112 -7.72 11.52 -9.07
C TYR A 112 -6.47 12.38 -8.84
N PHE A 113 -5.74 12.12 -7.76
CA PHE A 113 -4.47 12.79 -7.49
C PHE A 113 -3.39 12.36 -8.49
N LEU A 114 -3.29 11.06 -8.78
CA LEU A 114 -2.34 10.55 -9.78
C LEU A 114 -2.61 11.12 -11.17
N GLU A 115 -3.88 11.33 -11.53
CA GLU A 115 -4.26 11.94 -12.80
C GLU A 115 -3.73 13.37 -12.95
N GLN A 116 -3.83 14.17 -11.89
CA GLN A 116 -3.26 15.51 -11.88
C GLN A 116 -1.72 15.46 -11.97
N ILE A 117 -1.07 14.57 -11.19
CA ILE A 117 0.38 14.36 -11.25
C ILE A 117 0.82 14.02 -12.68
N CYS A 118 0.15 13.06 -13.32
CA CYS A 118 0.40 12.64 -14.70
C CYS A 118 0.13 13.77 -15.71
N GLY A 119 -0.83 14.65 -15.44
CA GLY A 119 -1.12 15.84 -16.25
C GLY A 119 0.06 16.83 -16.26
N VAL A 120 0.67 17.07 -15.09
CA VAL A 120 1.87 17.93 -14.98
C VAL A 120 3.06 17.30 -15.71
N MET A 121 3.30 16.00 -15.53
CA MET A 121 4.37 15.28 -16.24
C MET A 121 4.22 15.36 -17.76
N ALA A 122 3.00 15.09 -18.26
CA ALA A 122 2.72 15.14 -19.69
C ALA A 122 2.90 16.54 -20.29
N THR A 123 2.47 17.58 -19.56
CA THR A 123 2.58 18.98 -20.02
C THR A 123 4.02 19.47 -20.00
N SER A 124 4.81 19.07 -19.00
CA SER A 124 6.23 19.44 -18.88
C SER A 124 7.16 18.62 -19.77
N GLY A 125 6.69 17.52 -20.36
CA GLY A 125 7.52 16.59 -21.13
C GLY A 125 8.54 15.83 -20.27
N ARG A 126 8.37 15.83 -18.94
CA ARG A 126 9.26 15.15 -17.99
C ARG A 126 8.48 14.26 -17.03
N SER A 127 8.94 13.03 -16.89
CA SER A 127 8.39 12.03 -15.98
C SER A 127 9.29 11.85 -14.77
N VAL A 128 8.69 11.62 -13.60
CA VAL A 128 9.40 11.38 -12.33
C VAL A 128 8.79 10.20 -11.57
N PRO A 129 9.55 9.50 -10.71
CA PRO A 129 9.02 8.41 -9.91
C PRO A 129 7.88 8.85 -8.98
N VAL A 130 6.86 8.00 -8.83
CA VAL A 130 5.77 8.18 -7.86
C VAL A 130 5.74 6.99 -6.90
N PHE A 131 5.77 7.29 -5.61
CA PHE A 131 5.41 6.35 -4.55
C PHE A 131 3.96 6.58 -4.16
N ASN A 132 3.08 5.61 -4.41
CA ASN A 132 1.69 5.60 -3.98
C ASN A 132 1.56 4.72 -2.74
N ASP A 133 1.19 5.30 -1.61
CA ASP A 133 0.97 4.54 -0.39
C ASP A 133 -0.18 3.53 -0.54
N LYS A 134 0.04 2.28 -0.09
CA LYS A 134 -0.86 1.13 -0.21
C LYS A 134 -1.14 0.70 -1.66
N HIS A 135 -2.24 -0.03 -1.87
CA HIS A 135 -2.72 -0.45 -3.19
C HIS A 135 -3.10 0.78 -4.06
N LEU A 136 -3.11 0.59 -5.38
CA LEU A 136 -3.33 1.68 -6.35
C LEU A 136 -4.70 2.35 -6.21
N SER A 137 -5.78 1.57 -6.29
CA SER A 137 -7.15 2.06 -6.16
C SER A 137 -8.06 0.95 -5.61
N TYR A 138 -9.20 1.34 -5.05
CA TYR A 138 -10.23 0.44 -4.51
C TYR A 138 -10.95 -0.37 -5.60
N ASN A 139 -10.78 -0.02 -6.89
CA ASN A 139 -11.36 -0.77 -8.00
C ASN A 139 -10.33 -1.04 -9.11
N TRP A 140 -10.57 -2.13 -9.84
CA TRP A 140 -9.68 -2.62 -10.90
C TRP A 140 -9.52 -1.64 -12.07
N HIS A 141 -10.59 -0.98 -12.50
CA HIS A 141 -10.54 -0.09 -13.66
C HIS A 141 -9.61 1.09 -13.39
N ASP A 142 -9.72 1.71 -12.23
CA ASP A 142 -8.85 2.81 -11.83
C ASP A 142 -7.43 2.33 -11.54
N ALA A 143 -7.26 1.21 -10.85
CA ALA A 143 -5.93 0.65 -10.59
C ALA A 143 -5.17 0.35 -11.90
N LYS A 144 -5.87 -0.26 -12.87
CA LYS A 144 -5.31 -0.53 -14.20
C LYS A 144 -5.00 0.77 -14.95
N TRP A 145 -5.91 1.75 -14.90
CA TRP A 145 -5.68 3.05 -15.52
C TRP A 145 -4.44 3.74 -14.94
N MET A 146 -4.26 3.70 -13.61
CA MET A 146 -3.10 4.29 -12.93
C MET A 146 -1.80 3.65 -13.42
N TYR A 147 -1.77 2.30 -13.49
CA TYR A 147 -0.63 1.56 -14.00
C TYR A 147 -0.34 1.87 -15.48
N ASP A 148 -1.35 1.76 -16.34
CA ASP A 148 -1.21 2.00 -17.77
C ASP A 148 -0.74 3.43 -18.04
N ARG A 149 -1.25 4.41 -17.26
CA ARG A 149 -0.92 5.81 -17.42
C ARG A 149 0.53 6.10 -17.05
N MET A 150 1.00 5.59 -15.90
CA MET A 150 2.40 5.73 -15.48
C MET A 150 3.35 5.02 -16.45
N SER A 151 2.98 3.82 -16.91
CA SER A 151 3.72 3.07 -17.93
C SER A 151 3.83 3.84 -19.25
N GLY A 152 2.73 4.42 -19.74
CA GLY A 152 2.71 5.24 -20.95
C GLY A 152 3.48 6.56 -20.84
N LEU A 153 3.75 7.04 -19.62
CA LEU A 153 4.65 8.17 -19.35
C LEU A 153 6.09 7.73 -19.11
N GLU A 154 6.39 6.42 -19.14
CA GLU A 154 7.68 5.85 -18.76
C GLU A 154 8.13 6.29 -17.35
N ALA A 155 7.15 6.53 -16.46
CA ALA A 155 7.37 6.99 -15.10
C ALA A 155 7.40 5.78 -14.13
N PRO A 156 8.45 5.64 -13.29
CA PRO A 156 8.47 4.59 -12.27
C PRO A 156 7.32 4.76 -11.27
N LEU A 157 6.63 3.65 -10.96
CA LEU A 157 5.53 3.62 -10.00
C LEU A 157 5.82 2.54 -8.96
N MET A 158 5.79 2.91 -7.69
CA MET A 158 5.82 1.97 -6.57
C MET A 158 4.53 2.11 -5.76
N ALA A 159 3.90 0.99 -5.45
CA ALA A 159 2.71 0.89 -4.62
C ALA A 159 2.72 -0.46 -3.91
N GLY A 160 1.95 -0.58 -2.82
CA GLY A 160 1.75 -1.83 -2.11
C GLY A 160 1.81 -1.69 -0.60
N SER A 161 1.64 -2.84 0.07
CA SER A 161 1.83 -3.01 1.50
C SER A 161 3.29 -2.79 1.90
N SER A 162 3.50 -2.29 3.11
CA SER A 162 4.80 -2.31 3.78
C SER A 162 5.12 -3.65 4.45
N LEU A 163 4.14 -4.56 4.59
CA LEU A 163 4.33 -5.84 5.27
C LEU A 163 5.30 -6.81 4.56
N PRO A 164 5.40 -6.84 3.21
CA PRO A 164 6.43 -7.64 2.54
C PRO A 164 7.88 -7.27 2.90
N VAL A 165 8.10 -6.04 3.39
CA VAL A 165 9.42 -5.51 3.75
C VAL A 165 9.61 -5.30 5.25
N CYS A 166 8.65 -5.70 6.08
CA CYS A 166 8.76 -5.57 7.53
C CYS A 166 9.54 -6.74 8.16
N TRP A 167 9.99 -6.55 9.40
CA TRP A 167 10.55 -7.64 10.20
C TRP A 167 9.52 -8.75 10.41
N ARG A 168 9.99 -9.99 10.34
CA ARG A 168 9.18 -11.20 10.52
C ARG A 168 9.50 -11.83 11.88
N LYS A 169 8.49 -12.43 12.51
CA LYS A 169 8.65 -13.17 13.77
C LYS A 169 7.82 -14.47 13.75
N PRO A 170 8.45 -15.66 13.77
CA PRO A 170 9.88 -15.89 13.61
C PRO A 170 10.39 -15.37 12.25
N TRP A 171 11.69 -15.13 12.12
CA TRP A 171 12.27 -14.85 10.81
C TRP A 171 12.13 -16.10 9.93
N LEU A 172 11.49 -15.93 8.78
CA LEU A 172 11.33 -16.98 7.78
C LEU A 172 11.40 -16.34 6.40
N GLU A 173 12.25 -16.89 5.55
CA GLU A 173 12.33 -16.57 4.13
C GLU A 173 12.60 -17.89 3.40
N HIS A 174 11.80 -18.20 2.38
CA HIS A 174 11.99 -19.41 1.59
C HIS A 174 13.16 -19.24 0.61
N ASP A 175 13.90 -20.30 0.32
CA ASP A 175 14.87 -20.27 -0.77
C ASP A 175 14.15 -20.03 -2.11
N PRO A 176 14.73 -19.24 -3.03
CA PRO A 176 14.23 -19.14 -4.40
C PRO A 176 14.12 -20.52 -5.04
N ASP A 177 13.09 -20.70 -5.86
CA ASP A 177 12.73 -21.95 -6.52
C ASP A 177 12.41 -23.13 -5.57
N GLY A 178 12.13 -22.84 -4.29
CA GLY A 178 11.66 -23.84 -3.33
C GLY A 178 10.29 -24.45 -3.71
N THR A 179 9.93 -25.57 -3.11
CA THR A 179 8.60 -26.17 -3.29
C THR A 179 7.64 -25.66 -2.21
N ILE A 180 6.52 -25.07 -2.63
CA ILE A 180 5.41 -24.69 -1.74
C ILE A 180 4.15 -25.34 -2.31
N GLU A 181 3.58 -26.29 -1.58
CA GLU A 181 2.37 -27.01 -1.98
C GLU A 181 1.12 -26.19 -1.65
N GLU A 182 1.04 -25.71 -0.41
CA GLU A 182 -0.06 -24.89 0.11
C GLU A 182 0.48 -23.80 1.03
N ALA A 183 -0.24 -22.68 1.12
CA ALA A 183 0.11 -21.58 2.00
C ALA A 183 -1.17 -20.88 2.49
N VAL A 184 -1.15 -20.44 3.75
CA VAL A 184 -2.24 -19.71 4.40
C VAL A 184 -1.65 -18.48 5.08
N ALA A 185 -2.31 -17.34 4.91
CA ALA A 185 -2.05 -16.13 5.67
C ALA A 185 -3.32 -15.71 6.42
N ILE A 186 -3.14 -15.25 7.65
CA ILE A 186 -4.26 -14.86 8.52
C ILE A 186 -4.15 -13.37 8.82
N GLY A 187 -5.15 -12.63 8.36
CA GLY A 187 -5.32 -11.20 8.59
C GLY A 187 -6.39 -10.88 9.61
N PHE A 188 -6.61 -9.59 9.85
CA PHE A 188 -7.71 -9.07 10.66
C PHE A 188 -8.28 -7.80 10.01
N SER A 189 -9.43 -7.31 10.49
CA SER A 189 -10.13 -6.12 9.98
C SER A 189 -10.73 -6.31 8.56
N GLY A 190 -11.19 -5.22 7.95
CA GLY A 190 -11.90 -5.22 6.67
C GLY A 190 -11.02 -5.61 5.47
N LEU A 191 -11.66 -6.18 4.45
CA LEU A 191 -10.99 -6.69 3.25
C LEU A 191 -10.21 -5.61 2.49
N GLU A 192 -10.80 -4.43 2.33
CA GLU A 192 -10.15 -3.35 1.60
C GLU A 192 -8.93 -2.78 2.34
N ILE A 193 -9.04 -2.59 3.66
CA ILE A 193 -8.03 -1.89 4.45
C ILE A 193 -6.89 -2.81 4.91
N TYR A 194 -7.16 -4.09 5.20
CA TYR A 194 -6.18 -5.04 5.71
C TYR A 194 -6.16 -6.39 4.97
N GLY A 195 -7.22 -6.73 4.23
CA GLY A 195 -7.24 -7.95 3.41
C GLY A 195 -6.11 -7.94 2.36
N PHE A 196 -5.93 -6.84 1.63
CA PHE A 196 -4.84 -6.74 0.66
C PHE A 196 -3.44 -6.90 1.29
N HIS A 197 -3.23 -6.38 2.50
CA HIS A 197 -1.97 -6.58 3.24
C HIS A 197 -1.73 -8.07 3.53
N THR A 198 -2.79 -8.81 3.89
CA THR A 198 -2.74 -10.26 4.11
C THR A 198 -2.37 -11.00 2.82
N LEU A 199 -2.95 -10.56 1.71
CA LEU A 199 -2.64 -11.10 0.40
C LEU A 199 -1.18 -10.83 -0.01
N GLU A 200 -0.67 -9.63 0.18
CA GLU A 200 0.71 -9.29 -0.17
C GLU A 200 1.74 -10.03 0.70
N VAL A 201 1.46 -10.24 1.99
CA VAL A 201 2.28 -11.10 2.86
C VAL A 201 2.31 -12.53 2.34
N LEU A 202 1.16 -13.09 1.97
CA LEU A 202 1.10 -14.42 1.36
C LEU A 202 1.87 -14.46 0.04
N GLN A 203 1.67 -13.45 -0.81
CA GLN A 203 2.24 -13.41 -2.15
C GLN A 203 3.75 -13.35 -2.13
N CYS A 204 4.36 -12.50 -1.29
CA CYS A 204 5.82 -12.37 -1.22
C CYS A 204 6.52 -13.67 -0.78
N MET A 205 5.85 -14.53 0.00
CA MET A 205 6.35 -15.85 0.37
C MET A 205 6.18 -16.86 -0.76
N VAL A 206 4.96 -16.91 -1.32
CA VAL A 206 4.57 -17.91 -2.34
C VAL A 206 5.25 -17.66 -3.68
N GLU A 207 5.69 -16.44 -3.98
CA GLU A 207 6.38 -16.08 -5.23
C GLU A 207 7.80 -16.63 -5.35
N ARG A 208 8.38 -17.06 -4.23
CA ARG A 208 9.71 -17.66 -4.21
C ARG A 208 9.70 -19.13 -4.63
N ARG A 209 8.53 -19.74 -4.83
CA ARG A 209 8.42 -21.14 -5.23
C ARG A 209 8.90 -21.38 -6.67
N ALA A 210 9.23 -22.63 -7.00
CA ALA A 210 9.56 -23.03 -8.37
C ALA A 210 8.45 -22.62 -9.36
N GLY A 211 8.82 -21.87 -10.40
CA GLY A 211 7.86 -21.30 -11.35
C GLY A 211 7.07 -20.11 -10.78
N GLY A 212 7.63 -19.41 -9.80
CA GLY A 212 7.13 -18.17 -9.20
C GLY A 212 6.88 -17.03 -10.20
N GLU A 213 6.31 -15.93 -9.71
CA GLU A 213 5.92 -14.73 -10.48
C GLU A 213 4.98 -14.97 -11.69
N THR A 214 4.39 -16.15 -11.84
CA THR A 214 3.45 -16.48 -12.93
C THR A 214 2.05 -15.87 -12.77
N GLY A 215 1.85 -15.02 -11.76
CA GLY A 215 0.59 -14.37 -11.46
C GLY A 215 -0.49 -15.29 -10.88
N VAL A 216 -1.67 -14.72 -10.68
CA VAL A 216 -2.86 -15.36 -10.12
C VAL A 216 -3.75 -15.88 -11.26
N ALA A 217 -4.21 -17.13 -11.17
CA ALA A 217 -5.12 -17.71 -12.16
C ALA A 217 -6.59 -17.36 -11.87
N ALA A 218 -6.98 -17.43 -10.59
CA ALA A 218 -8.29 -17.03 -10.10
C ALA A 218 -8.19 -16.64 -8.63
N VAL A 219 -9.22 -15.97 -8.12
CA VAL A 219 -9.44 -15.72 -6.69
C VAL A 219 -10.83 -16.22 -6.34
N THR A 220 -10.95 -16.97 -5.26
CA THR A 220 -12.25 -17.37 -4.70
C THR A 220 -12.37 -16.79 -3.31
N CYS A 221 -13.34 -15.91 -3.12
CA CYS A 221 -13.72 -15.36 -1.82
C CYS A 221 -14.87 -16.20 -1.25
N LEU A 222 -14.69 -16.71 -0.04
CA LEU A 222 -15.73 -17.41 0.72
C LEU A 222 -15.96 -16.67 2.03
N GLU A 223 -17.22 -16.55 2.45
CA GLU A 223 -17.60 -15.84 3.67
C GLU A 223 -18.41 -16.71 4.63
N GLY A 224 -18.29 -16.46 5.93
CA GLY A 224 -19.15 -17.09 6.93
C GLY A 224 -18.99 -18.61 6.99
N ASP A 225 -20.11 -19.34 7.04
CA ASP A 225 -20.12 -20.80 7.15
C ASP A 225 -19.51 -21.50 5.93
N ASP A 226 -19.50 -20.85 4.76
CA ASP A 226 -18.97 -21.44 3.53
C ASP A 226 -17.45 -21.61 3.59
N VAL A 227 -16.76 -20.81 4.39
CA VAL A 227 -15.32 -21.01 4.68
C VAL A 227 -15.08 -22.36 5.33
N TRP A 228 -15.90 -22.75 6.31
CA TRP A 228 -15.75 -23.99 7.06
C TRP A 228 -16.19 -25.20 6.25
N LYS A 229 -17.30 -25.10 5.51
CA LYS A 229 -17.73 -26.16 4.57
C LYS A 229 -16.66 -26.44 3.53
N ALA A 230 -16.01 -25.41 2.99
CA ALA A 230 -14.92 -25.57 2.05
C ALA A 230 -13.70 -26.27 2.69
N ALA A 231 -13.40 -26.00 3.96
CA ALA A 231 -12.35 -26.69 4.70
C ALA A 231 -12.67 -28.19 4.86
N GLU A 232 -13.90 -28.53 5.23
CA GLU A 232 -14.38 -29.91 5.38
C GLU A 232 -14.32 -30.68 4.05
N GLN A 233 -14.47 -29.98 2.92
CA GLN A 233 -14.34 -30.54 1.57
C GLN A 233 -12.88 -30.60 1.07
N GLY A 234 -11.90 -30.20 1.89
CA GLY A 234 -10.48 -30.19 1.52
C GLY A 234 -10.11 -29.11 0.50
N ALA A 235 -10.91 -28.05 0.36
CA ALA A 235 -10.62 -26.96 -0.58
C ALA A 235 -9.48 -26.03 -0.10
N TRP A 236 -9.16 -26.06 1.20
CA TRP A 236 -8.02 -25.42 1.83
C TRP A 236 -7.64 -26.16 3.12
N SER A 237 -6.36 -26.14 3.51
CA SER A 237 -5.87 -26.87 4.69
C SER A 237 -6.22 -26.17 6.01
N ARG A 238 -7.13 -26.80 6.75
CA ARG A 238 -7.48 -26.40 8.11
C ARG A 238 -6.29 -26.54 9.07
N ASP A 239 -5.50 -27.59 8.93
CA ASP A 239 -4.32 -27.84 9.76
C ASP A 239 -3.29 -26.71 9.62
N LEU A 240 -3.10 -26.16 8.40
CA LEU A 240 -2.23 -25.00 8.17
C LEU A 240 -2.75 -23.74 8.88
N ALA A 241 -4.07 -23.48 8.86
CA ALA A 241 -4.61 -22.34 9.58
C ALA A 241 -4.50 -22.52 11.10
N GLU A 242 -4.76 -23.73 11.62
CA GLU A 242 -4.60 -24.04 13.05
C GLU A 242 -3.14 -23.91 13.50
N ALA A 243 -2.16 -24.23 12.64
CA ALA A 243 -0.75 -24.01 12.90
C ALA A 243 -0.33 -22.53 12.84
N ALA A 244 -0.94 -21.74 11.96
CA ALA A 244 -0.68 -20.30 11.84
C ALA A 244 -1.34 -19.46 12.96
N TRP A 245 -2.49 -19.91 13.46
CA TRP A 245 -3.31 -19.19 14.43
C TRP A 245 -2.57 -18.72 15.71
N PRO A 246 -1.76 -19.55 16.40
CA PRO A 246 -1.09 -19.18 17.64
C PRO A 246 -0.06 -18.04 17.48
N GLN A 247 0.42 -17.79 16.26
CA GLN A 247 1.37 -16.71 15.97
C GLN A 247 0.67 -15.35 15.88
N SER A 248 -0.66 -15.33 15.74
CA SER A 248 -1.43 -14.10 15.69
C SER A 248 -1.55 -13.47 17.09
N LYS A 249 -1.00 -12.26 17.25
CA LYS A 249 -1.18 -11.46 18.48
C LYS A 249 -2.61 -10.97 18.69
N THR A 250 -3.48 -11.11 17.69
CA THR A 250 -4.92 -10.81 17.79
C THR A 250 -5.76 -12.02 18.20
N SER A 251 -5.14 -13.17 18.51
CA SER A 251 -5.86 -14.37 18.94
C SER A 251 -6.60 -14.14 20.27
N PRO A 252 -7.92 -14.34 20.33
CA PRO A 252 -8.59 -14.70 21.57
C PRO A 252 -8.03 -16.05 22.04
N ARG A 253 -8.06 -16.33 23.35
CA ARG A 253 -7.54 -17.59 23.92
C ARG A 253 -8.11 -18.83 23.20
N ALA A 254 -7.25 -19.84 23.03
CA ALA A 254 -7.60 -21.14 22.44
C ALA A 254 -8.89 -21.72 23.06
N GLY A 255 -9.81 -22.15 22.20
CA GLY A 255 -11.12 -22.71 22.58
C GLY A 255 -12.32 -21.79 22.31
N SER A 256 -12.10 -20.54 21.89
CA SER A 256 -13.19 -19.66 21.47
C SER A 256 -13.47 -19.82 19.97
N ARG A 257 -14.60 -20.43 19.61
CA ARG A 257 -15.20 -20.33 18.27
C ARG A 257 -15.63 -18.89 17.93
N THR A 258 -15.33 -17.89 18.75
CA THR A 258 -15.97 -16.59 18.69
C THR A 258 -14.94 -15.47 18.91
N THR A 259 -14.63 -14.78 17.81
CA THR A 259 -14.56 -13.30 17.67
C THR A 259 -13.85 -12.90 16.37
N ALA A 260 -12.88 -13.68 15.88
CA ALA A 260 -12.40 -13.59 14.49
C ALA A 260 -13.28 -14.38 13.50
N ALA A 261 -14.15 -15.23 14.02
CA ALA A 261 -14.98 -16.18 13.27
C ALA A 261 -16.41 -15.69 12.96
N ASN A 262 -16.74 -14.40 13.19
CA ASN A 262 -18.10 -13.91 12.89
C ASN A 262 -18.33 -13.66 11.40
N ARG A 263 -17.25 -13.42 10.63
CA ARG A 263 -17.23 -13.33 9.15
C ARG A 263 -15.84 -13.73 8.63
N PRO A 264 -15.45 -15.01 8.74
CA PRO A 264 -14.20 -15.45 8.11
C PRO A 264 -14.29 -15.16 6.61
N CYS A 265 -13.21 -14.63 6.05
CA CYS A 265 -13.05 -14.49 4.61
C CYS A 265 -11.76 -15.22 4.23
N ILE A 266 -11.82 -16.09 3.24
CA ILE A 266 -10.63 -16.72 2.65
C ILE A 266 -10.58 -16.39 1.17
N ASP A 267 -9.43 -15.89 0.74
CA ASP A 267 -9.09 -15.74 -0.66
C ASP A 267 -8.22 -16.91 -1.08
N ARG A 268 -8.80 -17.87 -1.80
CA ARG A 268 -8.03 -18.93 -2.43
C ARG A 268 -7.48 -18.43 -3.75
N ILE A 269 -6.15 -18.48 -3.90
CA ILE A 269 -5.44 -17.98 -5.06
C ILE A 269 -4.75 -19.15 -5.79
N PRO A 270 -5.45 -19.92 -6.65
CA PRO A 270 -4.75 -20.80 -7.58
C PRO A 270 -3.85 -19.98 -8.50
N ARG A 271 -2.61 -20.42 -8.70
CA ARG A 271 -1.63 -19.73 -9.57
C ARG A 271 -1.40 -20.51 -10.86
N ARG A 272 -1.09 -19.81 -11.94
CA ARG A 272 -0.79 -20.44 -13.24
C ARG A 272 0.52 -21.21 -13.13
N THR A 273 0.54 -22.46 -13.57
CA THR A 273 1.78 -23.20 -13.82
C THR A 273 2.32 -22.83 -15.19
N ARG A 274 3.65 -22.73 -15.35
CA ARG A 274 4.26 -22.53 -16.68
C ARG A 274 3.81 -23.68 -17.60
N GLY A 275 3.06 -23.36 -18.65
CA GLY A 275 2.62 -24.33 -19.67
C GLY A 275 1.11 -24.49 -19.84
N ALA A 276 0.28 -23.97 -18.93
CA ALA A 276 -1.16 -23.90 -19.14
C ALA A 276 -1.51 -22.63 -19.96
N ARG A 277 -1.80 -22.82 -21.25
CA ARG A 277 -2.48 -21.81 -22.07
C ARG A 277 -3.97 -21.82 -21.77
#